data_AF-A0A106MXI6-F1
#
_entry.id   AF-A0A106MXI6-F1
#
_cell.length_a   1.000
_cell.length_b   1.000
_cell.length_c   1.000
_cell.angle_alpha   90.00
_cell.angle_beta   90.00
_cell.angle_gamma   90.00
#
_symmetry.space_group_name_H-M   'P 1'
#
loop_
_entity.id
_entity.type
_entity.pdbx_description
1 polymer ?
#
loop_
_entity_poly.entity_id
_entity_poly.type
_entity_poly.pdbx_seq_one_letter_code
_entity_poly.pdbx_strand_id
1 'polypeptide(L)' 'MTTIYVVKTGLQYLCTGEDGDIGMAPAIEEAMSFLSYEEAQKVASENADPGYEILVVDIVCR' A
#
# COMPACT_ATOMS: atom_id res chain seq x y z
N MET A 1 -2.31 -15.15 -11.55
CA MET A 1 -1.52 -13.93 -11.32
C MET A 1 -2.48 -12.90 -10.79
N THR A 2 -2.25 -12.46 -9.56
CA THR A 2 -3.02 -11.39 -8.94
C THR A 2 -2.07 -10.23 -8.76
N THR A 3 -2.31 -9.14 -9.48
CA THR A 3 -1.51 -7.93 -9.33
C THR A 3 -2.13 -7.08 -8.22
N ILE A 4 -1.33 -6.73 -7.21
CA ILE A 4 -1.72 -5.83 -6.13
C ILE A 4 -0.84 -4.58 -6.17
N TYR A 5 -1.34 -3.50 -5.60
CA TYR A 5 -0.66 -2.22 -5.47
C TYR A 5 -0.41 -1.96 -4.00
N VAL A 6 0.82 -1.61 -3.62
CA VAL A 6 1.16 -1.22 -2.24
C VAL A 6 1.79 0.16 -2.26
N VAL A 7 1.51 0.95 -1.22
CA VAL A 7 2.02 2.32 -1.14
C VAL A 7 3.21 2.36 -0.20
N LYS A 8 4.34 2.86 -0.70
CA LYS A 8 5.57 3.09 0.05
C LYS A 8 5.75 4.58 0.29
N THR A 9 5.91 4.99 1.53
CA THR A 9 6.20 6.37 1.93
C THR A 9 7.54 6.43 2.64
N GLY A 10 8.55 7.02 1.98
CA GLY A 10 9.93 7.02 2.49
C GLY A 10 10.49 5.61 2.68
N LEU A 11 10.60 5.19 3.94
CA LEU A 11 11.11 3.86 4.39
C LEU A 11 10.01 2.95 4.94
N GLN A 12 8.76 3.38 4.94
CA GLN A 12 7.62 2.65 5.50
C GLN A 12 6.57 2.45 4.40
N TYR A 13 5.57 1.62 4.69
CA TYR A 13 4.47 1.28 3.80
C TYR A 13 3.16 1.64 4.47
N LEU A 14 2.16 2.06 3.68
CA LEU A 14 0.81 2.19 4.24
C LEU A 14 0.31 0.82 4.65
N CYS A 15 -0.31 0.74 5.82
CA CYS A 15 -0.91 -0.46 6.40
C CYS A 15 -2.36 -0.13 6.79
N THR A 16 -3.26 -1.10 6.71
CA THR A 16 -4.63 -0.97 7.23
C THR A 16 -4.70 -1.69 8.57
N GLY A 17 -5.12 -0.98 9.61
CA GLY A 17 -5.41 -1.56 10.92
C GLY A 17 -6.72 -2.34 10.93
N GLU A 18 -6.96 -3.10 12.01
CA GLU A 18 -8.20 -3.90 12.19
C GLU A 18 -9.49 -3.06 12.19
N ASP A 19 -9.42 -1.79 12.60
CA ASP A 19 -10.56 -0.85 12.58
C ASP A 19 -10.72 -0.10 11.24
N GLY A 20 -9.86 -0.38 10.25
CA GLY A 20 -9.84 0.34 8.98
C GLY A 20 -9.07 1.67 9.02
N ASP A 21 -8.39 1.97 10.13
CA ASP A 21 -7.46 3.09 10.22
C ASP A 21 -6.24 2.87 9.31
N ILE A 22 -5.80 3.95 8.66
CA ILE A 22 -4.61 3.93 7.82
C ILE A 22 -3.40 4.26 8.68
N GLY A 23 -2.53 3.26 8.85
CA GLY A 23 -1.27 3.36 9.57
C GLY A 23 -0.07 3.22 8.64
N MET A 24 1.12 3.14 9.24
CA MET A 24 2.38 2.94 8.53
C MET A 24 3.12 1.76 9.16
N ALA A 25 3.61 0.86 8.32
CA ALA A 25 4.37 -0.31 8.73
C ALA A 25 5.77 -0.29 8.10
N PRO A 26 6.81 -0.75 8.80
CA PRO A 26 8.16 -0.85 8.24
C PRO A 26 8.28 -1.99 7.20
N ALA A 27 7.36 -2.95 7.21
CA ALA A 27 7.39 -4.13 6.36
C ALA A 27 6.29 -4.09 5.27
N ILE A 28 6.63 -4.55 4.07
CA ILE A 28 5.68 -4.70 2.96
C ILE A 28 4.65 -5.82 3.20
N GLU A 29 4.97 -6.80 4.03
CA GLU A 29 4.06 -7.90 4.37
C GLU A 29 2.84 -7.43 5.17
N GLU A 30 3.01 -6.35 5.92
CA GLU A 30 1.94 -5.67 6.66
C GLU A 30 1.34 -4.53 5.83
N ALA A 31 1.82 -4.29 4.61
CA ALA A 31 1.32 -3.20 3.79
C ALA A 31 -0.08 -3.49 3.27
N MET A 32 -0.85 -2.41 3.13
CA MET A 32 -2.15 -2.42 2.51
C MET A 32 -2.00 -2.70 1.02
N SER A 33 -2.55 -3.84 0.61
CA SER A 33 -2.62 -4.26 -0.78
C SER A 33 -3.93 -3.80 -1.41
N PHE A 34 -3.86 -2.99 -2.45
CA PHE A 34 -5.00 -2.57 -3.22
C PHE A 34 -5.08 -3.38 -4.51
N LEU A 35 -6.30 -3.66 -4.97
CA LEU A 35 -6.53 -4.28 -6.28
C LEU A 35 -6.61 -3.24 -7.40
N SER A 36 -6.77 -1.96 -7.05
CA SER A 36 -6.89 -0.83 -7.98
C SER A 36 -5.83 0.23 -7.68
N TYR A 37 -5.17 0.71 -8.73
CA TYR A 37 -4.18 1.77 -8.62
C TYR A 37 -4.80 3.09 -8.14
N GLU A 38 -6.01 3.43 -8.61
CA GLU A 38 -6.70 4.67 -8.22
C GLU A 38 -7.01 4.70 -6.71
N GLU A 39 -7.47 3.58 -6.15
CA GLU A 39 -7.69 3.44 -4.71
C GLU A 39 -6.39 3.58 -3.93
N ALA A 40 -5.33 2.90 -4.37
CA ALA A 40 -4.01 3.03 -3.76
C ALA A 40 -3.53 4.48 -3.79
N GLN A 41 -3.67 5.17 -4.91
CA GLN A 41 -3.26 6.56 -5.08
C GLN A 41 -4.10 7.51 -4.23
N LYS A 42 -5.42 7.28 -4.13
CA LYS A 42 -6.31 8.10 -3.32
C LYS A 42 -5.92 8.00 -1.84
N VAL A 43 -5.79 6.78 -1.32
CA VAL A 43 -5.39 6.55 0.08
C VAL A 43 -3.97 7.06 0.33
N ALA A 44 -3.04 6.88 -0.61
CA ALA A 44 -1.70 7.45 -0.55
C ALA A 44 -1.72 8.98 -0.48
N SER A 45 -2.51 9.62 -1.34
CA SER A 45 -2.61 11.08 -1.34
C SER A 45 -3.22 11.65 -0.07
N GLU A 46 -4.08 10.89 0.62
CA GLU A 46 -4.75 11.31 1.85
C GLU A 46 -3.89 11.04 3.11
N ASN A 47 -3.09 9.96 3.10
CA ASN A 47 -2.43 9.46 4.32
C ASN A 47 -0.91 9.32 4.23
N ALA A 48 -0.33 9.24 3.03
CA ALA A 48 1.11 9.12 2.84
C ALA A 48 1.78 10.49 2.67
N ASP A 49 3.07 10.56 2.97
CA ASP A 49 3.85 11.77 2.80
C ASP A 49 4.03 12.14 1.32
N PRO A 50 4.16 13.44 1.01
CA PRO A 50 4.51 13.89 -0.33
C PRO A 50 5.83 13.25 -0.79
N GLY A 51 5.78 12.49 -1.87
CA GLY A 51 6.90 11.66 -2.34
C GLY A 51 6.71 10.15 -2.16
N TYR A 52 5.49 9.71 -1.84
CA TYR A 52 5.13 8.29 -1.84
C TYR A 52 5.30 7.66 -3.24
N GLU A 53 5.57 6.36 -3.24
CA GLU A 53 5.73 5.50 -4.41
C GLU A 53 4.68 4.38 -4.34
N ILE A 54 3.96 4.16 -5.44
CA ILE A 54 3.03 3.03 -5.55
C ILE A 54 3.76 1.89 -6.24
N LEU A 55 4.02 0.81 -5.51
CA LEU A 55 4.67 -0.39 -6.02
C LEU A 55 3.62 -1.38 -6.51
N VAL A 56 3.92 -2.02 -7.64
CA VAL A 56 3.09 -3.07 -8.23
C VAL A 56 3.70 -4.42 -7.88
N VAL A 57 2.97 -5.26 -7.16
CA VAL A 57 3.41 -6.59 -6.76
C VAL A 57 2.58 -7.62 -7.50
N ASP A 58 3.23 -8.45 -8.31
CA ASP A 58 2.57 -9.57 -8.97
C ASP A 58 2.64 -10.82 -8.08
N ILE A 59 1.48 -11.25 -7.58
CA ILE A 59 1.36 -12.47 -6.80
C ILE A 59 1.15 -13.64 -7.76
N VAL A 60 2.18 -14.47 -7.88
CA VAL A 60 2.12 -15.75 -8.57
C VAL A 60 1.75 -16.83 -7.56
N CYS A 61 0.46 -17.13 -7.44
CA CYS A 61 0.00 -18.30 -6.68
C CYS A 61 0.46 -19.57 -7.42
N ARG A 62 1.29 -20.40 -6.80
CA ARG A 62 1.87 -21.61 -7.39
C ARG A 62 1.23 -22.87 -6.83
#